data_AF-G0QD85-F1
#
_entry.id   AF-G0QD85-F1
#
_cell.length_a   1.000
_cell.length_b   1.000
_cell.length_c   1.000
_cell.angle_alpha   90.00
_cell.angle_beta   90.00
_cell.angle_gamma   90.00
#
_symmetry.space_group_name_H-M   'P 1'
#
loop_
_entity.id
_entity.type
_entity.pdbx_description
1 polymer ?
#
loop_
_entity_poly.entity_id
_entity_poly.type
_entity_poly.pdbx_seq_one_letter_code
_entity_poly.pdbx_strand_id
1 'polypeptide(L)'
;MGALNDLVSDFGDTLIGGSIVYWLSSPNPSKRDEDDPWHEFELLNESWVKIQERREWYESPNVPGIYKEHKYIFNANMGMGKPYEREFEQNIDDNSFATEFYVTEELPSGIGDGELRITSEISTQYPPSDDNGFCLVEYLVSTEIKYSVPKGITWLPRLLARPLNRLFRFAFYLAIAADMVERDGEYARERTAEYFQYLRQYHGEEPTQEKTRRADFEPLPEEGVFFQ
;
A
#
# COMPACT_ATOMS: atom_id res chain seq x y z
N MET A 1 -39.42 54.48 -8.99
CA MET A 1 -38.93 53.28 -9.70
C MET A 1 -37.52 52.99 -9.18
N GLY A 2 -37.35 52.07 -8.24
CA GLY A 2 -36.01 51.84 -7.68
C GLY A 2 -35.89 50.76 -6.60
N ALA A 3 -36.98 50.16 -6.11
CA ALA A 3 -36.92 49.13 -5.07
C ALA A 3 -37.21 47.71 -5.58
N LEU A 4 -37.55 47.54 -6.87
CA LEU A 4 -37.83 46.24 -7.49
C LEU A 4 -36.69 45.72 -8.38
N ASN A 5 -35.71 46.57 -8.75
CA ASN A 5 -34.55 46.15 -9.53
C ASN A 5 -33.40 45.63 -8.65
N ASP A 6 -33.23 46.15 -7.42
CA ASP A 6 -32.15 45.74 -6.53
C ASP A 6 -32.42 44.40 -5.82
N LEU A 7 -33.68 43.95 -5.78
CA LEU A 7 -34.07 42.67 -5.21
C LEU A 7 -33.91 41.49 -6.18
N VAL A 8 -33.70 41.78 -7.47
CA VAL A 8 -33.46 40.76 -8.51
C VAL A 8 -31.96 40.57 -8.77
N SER A 9 -31.10 41.55 -8.48
CA SER A 9 -29.64 41.40 -8.63
C SER A 9 -28.98 40.69 -7.46
N ASP A 10 -29.50 40.84 -6.23
CA ASP A 10 -28.84 40.30 -5.03
C ASP A 10 -29.14 38.82 -4.75
N PHE A 11 -30.16 38.23 -5.41
CA PHE A 11 -30.47 36.80 -5.33
C PHE A 11 -29.94 35.97 -6.52
N GLY A 12 -29.45 36.63 -7.59
CA GLY A 12 -29.00 35.96 -8.82
C GLY A 12 -27.52 35.59 -8.83
N ASP A 13 -26.66 36.43 -8.24
CA ASP A 13 -25.21 36.32 -8.49
C ASP A 13 -24.43 35.46 -7.49
N THR A 14 -24.96 35.20 -6.30
CA THR A 14 -24.21 34.49 -5.22
C THR A 14 -24.47 32.99 -5.15
N LEU A 15 -25.59 32.47 -5.68
CA LEU A 15 -25.91 31.03 -5.65
C LEU A 15 -25.84 30.36 -7.03
N ILE A 16 -26.10 31.10 -8.11
CA ILE A 16 -26.12 30.55 -9.48
C ILE A 16 -24.75 30.76 -10.17
N GLY A 17 -24.12 31.91 -9.98
CA GLY A 17 -22.81 32.23 -10.56
C GLY A 17 -21.70 31.29 -10.12
N GLY A 18 -21.61 30.98 -8.82
CA GLY A 18 -20.62 30.05 -8.29
C GLY A 18 -20.81 28.60 -8.77
N SER A 19 -22.06 28.16 -8.93
CA SER A 19 -22.39 26.80 -9.38
C SER A 19 -22.14 26.61 -10.88
N ILE A 20 -22.54 27.56 -11.74
CA ILE A 20 -22.32 27.44 -13.19
C ILE A 20 -20.83 27.56 -13.54
N VAL A 21 -20.12 28.51 -12.93
CA VAL A 21 -18.66 28.67 -13.13
C VAL A 21 -17.92 27.42 -12.71
N TYR A 22 -18.37 26.77 -11.63
CA TYR A 22 -17.87 25.47 -11.22
C TYR A 22 -18.02 24.42 -12.33
N TRP A 23 -19.21 24.24 -12.91
CA TRP A 23 -19.45 23.22 -13.96
C TRP A 23 -18.76 23.50 -15.30
N LEU A 24 -18.48 24.77 -15.60
CA LEU A 24 -17.76 25.20 -16.81
C LEU A 24 -16.24 25.19 -16.64
N SER A 25 -15.74 25.18 -15.40
CA SER A 25 -14.32 25.01 -15.14
C SER A 25 -13.85 23.60 -15.48
N SER A 26 -12.58 23.46 -15.84
CA SER A 26 -11.94 22.15 -16.00
C SER A 26 -11.67 21.53 -14.61
N PRO A 27 -11.78 20.19 -14.46
CA PRO A 27 -11.39 19.49 -13.24
C PRO A 27 -9.92 19.74 -12.88
N ASN A 28 -9.63 19.83 -11.59
CA ASN A 28 -8.25 19.83 -11.10
C ASN A 28 -8.10 18.78 -9.99
N PRO A 29 -7.65 17.56 -10.32
CA PRO A 29 -7.56 16.46 -9.36
C PRO A 29 -6.55 16.73 -8.24
N SER A 30 -5.62 17.68 -8.42
CA SER A 30 -4.68 18.08 -7.35
C SER A 30 -5.29 19.01 -6.30
N LYS A 31 -6.49 19.56 -6.55
CA LYS A 31 -7.11 20.58 -5.67
C LYS A 31 -8.44 20.15 -5.07
N ARG A 32 -9.08 19.12 -5.61
CA ARG A 32 -10.40 18.65 -5.15
C ARG A 32 -10.54 17.15 -5.37
N ASP A 33 -10.85 16.44 -4.29
CA ASP A 33 -11.05 14.99 -4.31
C ASP A 33 -12.16 14.59 -5.29
N GLU A 34 -13.24 15.38 -5.36
CA GLU A 34 -14.39 15.13 -6.26
C GLU A 34 -14.09 15.20 -7.78
N ASP A 35 -12.90 15.70 -8.16
CA ASP A 35 -12.43 15.78 -9.54
C ASP A 35 -11.56 14.59 -9.94
N ASP A 36 -11.00 13.88 -8.96
CA ASP A 36 -10.25 12.65 -9.19
C ASP A 36 -11.24 11.48 -9.29
N PRO A 37 -11.33 10.75 -10.42
CA PRO A 37 -12.21 9.60 -10.51
C PRO A 37 -11.93 8.49 -9.48
N TRP A 38 -10.72 8.48 -8.90
CA TRP A 38 -10.22 7.43 -8.03
C TRP A 38 -10.22 7.78 -6.56
N HIS A 39 -10.64 8.99 -6.16
CA HIS A 39 -10.57 9.44 -4.75
C HIS A 39 -11.26 8.51 -3.74
N GLU A 40 -12.26 7.74 -4.18
CA GLU A 40 -12.97 6.75 -3.35
C GLU A 40 -12.22 5.43 -3.18
N PHE A 41 -11.11 5.21 -3.90
CA PHE A 41 -10.32 3.98 -3.86
C PHE A 41 -8.89 4.28 -3.44
N GLU A 42 -8.61 4.01 -2.16
CA GLU A 42 -7.29 4.21 -1.57
C GLU A 42 -6.18 3.54 -2.41
N LEU A 43 -6.41 2.32 -2.87
CA LEU A 43 -5.48 1.54 -3.68
C LEU A 43 -5.08 2.22 -5.01
N LEU A 44 -6.00 2.96 -5.62
CA LEU A 44 -5.82 3.62 -6.92
C LEU A 44 -5.46 5.11 -6.79
N ASN A 45 -5.47 5.64 -5.58
CA ASN A 45 -5.15 7.04 -5.29
C ASN A 45 -3.73 7.17 -4.72
N GLU A 46 -2.77 6.49 -5.35
CA GLU A 46 -1.35 6.56 -5.00
C GLU A 46 -1.04 6.22 -3.51
N SER A 47 -1.94 5.52 -2.82
CA SER A 47 -1.78 5.16 -1.41
C SER A 47 -1.33 3.71 -1.27
N TRP A 48 -0.49 3.44 -0.28
CA TRP A 48 -0.03 2.09 0.04
C TRP A 48 -1.12 1.35 0.83
N VAL A 49 -1.53 0.20 0.31
CA VAL A 49 -2.52 -0.66 0.94
C VAL A 49 -1.85 -1.96 1.35
N LYS A 50 -1.94 -2.30 2.64
CA LYS A 50 -1.38 -3.53 3.19
C LYS A 50 -2.19 -4.74 2.71
N ILE A 51 -1.52 -5.68 2.06
CA ILE A 51 -2.09 -6.93 1.54
C ILE A 51 -1.92 -8.06 2.54
N GLN A 52 -0.72 -8.17 3.11
CA GLN A 52 -0.41 -9.21 4.07
C GLN A 52 0.55 -8.70 5.13
N GLU A 53 0.37 -9.19 6.35
CA GLU A 53 1.31 -9.05 7.45
C GLU A 53 1.50 -10.41 8.09
N ARG A 54 2.75 -10.78 8.34
CA ARG A 54 3.08 -12.04 8.98
C ARG A 54 4.23 -11.84 9.96
N ARG A 55 4.10 -12.49 11.11
CA ARG A 55 5.05 -12.43 12.20
C ARG A 55 5.53 -13.82 12.56
N GLU A 56 6.83 -14.00 12.60
CA GLU A 56 7.48 -15.26 13.01
C GLU A 56 8.64 -14.97 13.96
N TRP A 57 8.89 -15.91 14.86
CA TRP A 57 9.99 -15.84 15.82
C TRP A 57 10.94 -17.00 15.61
N TYR A 58 12.24 -16.73 15.71
CA TYR A 58 13.30 -17.72 15.48
C TYR A 58 14.28 -17.69 16.62
N GLU A 59 14.68 -18.88 17.06
CA GLU A 59 15.81 -19.06 17.96
C GLU A 59 17.09 -19.00 17.14
N SER A 60 17.85 -17.91 17.27
CA SER A 60 18.97 -17.62 16.37
C SER A 60 20.27 -17.52 17.15
N PRO A 61 21.31 -18.30 16.77
CA PRO A 61 22.67 -18.04 17.22
C PRO A 61 23.26 -16.83 16.48
N ASN A 62 24.28 -16.18 17.05
CA ASN A 62 25.07 -15.13 16.39
C ASN A 62 24.26 -13.89 15.93
N VAL A 63 23.43 -13.36 16.83
CA VAL A 63 22.61 -12.14 16.63
C VAL A 63 23.36 -10.95 15.98
N PRO A 64 24.63 -10.64 16.32
CA PRO A 64 25.35 -9.52 15.71
C PRO A 64 25.59 -9.66 14.19
N GLY A 65 25.55 -10.88 13.65
CA GLY A 65 25.66 -11.15 12.21
C GLY A 65 24.36 -10.92 11.45
N ILE A 66 23.22 -11.15 12.12
CA ILE A 66 21.88 -11.17 11.49
C ILE A 66 21.59 -9.86 10.78
N TYR A 67 21.77 -8.71 11.43
CA TYR A 67 21.54 -7.40 10.79
C TYR A 67 22.34 -7.22 9.49
N LYS A 68 23.60 -7.66 9.47
CA LYS A 68 24.47 -7.52 8.29
C LYS A 68 24.06 -8.48 7.18
N GLU A 69 23.74 -9.72 7.53
CA GLU A 69 23.41 -10.80 6.60
C GLU A 69 22.01 -10.65 6.01
N HIS A 70 21.08 -10.09 6.78
CA HIS A 70 19.69 -9.94 6.37
C HIS A 70 19.49 -9.00 5.17
N LYS A 71 20.35 -7.99 5.03
CA LYS A 71 20.38 -7.12 3.83
C LYS A 71 20.65 -7.90 2.54
N TYR A 72 21.28 -9.06 2.64
CA TYR A 72 21.58 -9.91 1.49
C TYR A 72 20.40 -10.79 1.09
N ILE A 73 19.44 -11.09 1.97
CA ILE A 73 18.28 -11.94 1.64
C ILE A 73 17.47 -11.32 0.50
N PHE A 74 17.19 -10.02 0.56
CA PHE A 74 16.43 -9.33 -0.49
C PHE A 74 17.15 -9.36 -1.85
N ASN A 75 18.44 -9.10 -1.88
CA ASN A 75 19.20 -8.97 -3.13
C ASN A 75 19.66 -10.32 -3.71
N ALA A 76 20.23 -11.19 -2.87
CA ALA A 76 20.85 -12.44 -3.31
C ALA A 76 19.85 -13.60 -3.44
N ASN A 77 18.78 -13.63 -2.63
CA ASN A 77 17.86 -14.76 -2.60
C ASN A 77 16.57 -14.47 -3.39
N MET A 78 15.99 -13.28 -3.24
CA MET A 78 14.74 -12.93 -3.92
C MET A 78 14.91 -12.21 -5.27
N GLY A 79 16.16 -11.85 -5.61
CA GLY A 79 16.47 -11.10 -6.84
C GLY A 79 15.93 -9.67 -6.84
N MET A 80 15.62 -9.12 -5.67
CA MET A 80 15.09 -7.76 -5.55
C MET A 80 16.21 -6.72 -5.50
N GLY A 81 15.83 -5.45 -5.65
CA GLY A 81 16.76 -4.34 -5.47
C GLY A 81 17.40 -4.31 -4.08
N LYS A 82 18.43 -3.48 -3.92
CA LYS A 82 19.07 -3.28 -2.62
C LYS A 82 18.03 -2.68 -1.64
N PRO A 83 17.83 -3.27 -0.45
CA PRO A 83 16.88 -2.74 0.51
C PRO A 83 17.33 -1.37 1.05
N TYR A 84 16.36 -0.51 1.31
CA TYR A 84 16.53 0.74 2.03
C TYR A 84 16.37 0.50 3.53
N GLU A 85 17.29 1.01 4.33
CA GLU A 85 17.19 1.00 5.79
C GLU A 85 16.47 2.27 6.24
N ARG A 86 15.36 2.09 6.96
CA ARG A 86 14.60 3.21 7.53
C ARG A 86 15.07 3.52 8.94
N GLU A 87 15.29 2.49 9.73
CA GLU A 87 15.65 2.60 11.15
C GLU A 87 16.60 1.48 11.57
N PHE A 88 17.53 1.84 12.46
CA PHE A 88 18.41 0.90 13.15
C PHE A 88 18.70 1.43 14.56
N GLU A 89 18.37 0.62 15.56
CA GLU A 89 18.67 0.86 16.96
C GLU A 89 19.41 -0.34 17.54
N GLN A 90 20.49 -0.09 18.28
CA GLN A 90 21.23 -1.12 18.99
C GLN A 90 21.58 -0.63 20.39
N ASN A 91 21.29 -1.45 21.39
CA ASN A 91 21.77 -1.23 22.74
C ASN A 91 23.21 -1.74 22.86
N ILE A 92 24.13 -0.85 23.23
CA ILE A 92 25.57 -1.14 23.32
C ILE A 92 25.89 -2.03 24.53
N ASP A 93 25.10 -1.92 25.60
CA ASP A 93 25.36 -2.62 26.85
C ASP A 93 25.02 -4.10 26.75
N ASP A 94 23.98 -4.44 25.99
CA ASP A 94 23.41 -5.79 25.95
C ASP A 94 23.32 -6.39 24.53
N ASN A 95 23.73 -5.65 23.49
CA ASN A 95 23.72 -6.06 22.08
C ASN A 95 22.35 -6.43 21.49
N SER A 96 21.24 -6.09 22.15
CA SER A 96 19.91 -6.13 21.54
C SER A 96 19.80 -5.11 20.39
N PHE A 97 19.02 -5.42 19.36
CA PHE A 97 18.81 -4.53 18.23
C PHE A 97 17.38 -4.59 17.68
N ALA A 98 16.99 -3.50 17.02
CA ALA A 98 15.78 -3.39 16.20
C ALA A 98 16.13 -2.68 14.89
N THR A 99 15.56 -3.13 13.78
CA THR A 99 15.80 -2.51 12.46
C THR A 99 14.61 -2.68 11.54
N GLU A 100 14.41 -1.70 10.67
CA GLU A 100 13.39 -1.73 9.63
C GLU A 100 14.03 -1.54 8.25
N PHE A 101 13.75 -2.49 7.36
CA PHE A 101 14.12 -2.45 5.95
C PHE A 101 12.89 -2.41 5.07
N TYR A 102 12.98 -1.74 3.93
CA TYR A 102 12.00 -1.91 2.88
C TYR A 102 12.64 -1.98 1.50
N VAL A 103 12.00 -2.71 0.59
CA VAL A 103 12.35 -2.77 -0.82
C VAL A 103 11.08 -2.60 -1.65
N THR A 104 11.21 -1.96 -2.81
CA THR A 104 10.13 -1.75 -3.76
C THR A 104 10.44 -2.45 -5.08
N GLU A 105 9.41 -3.03 -5.69
CA GLU A 105 9.46 -3.73 -6.98
C GLU A 105 8.23 -3.36 -7.81
N GLU A 106 8.33 -3.42 -9.14
CA GLU A 106 7.18 -3.24 -10.03
C GLU A 106 6.24 -4.45 -9.96
N LEU A 107 4.94 -4.21 -10.06
CA LEU A 107 3.93 -5.28 -10.08
C LEU A 107 3.86 -5.99 -11.44
N PRO A 108 3.59 -7.31 -11.45
CA PRO A 108 3.60 -8.12 -12.67
C PRO A 108 2.39 -7.87 -13.58
N SER A 109 1.33 -7.20 -13.11
CA SER A 109 0.20 -6.80 -13.95
C SER A 109 0.60 -5.79 -15.03
N GLY A 110 1.58 -4.93 -14.78
CA GLY A 110 2.04 -3.89 -15.71
C GLY A 110 0.97 -2.83 -16.03
N ILE A 111 -0.06 -2.69 -15.18
CA ILE A 111 -1.15 -1.75 -15.36
C ILE A 111 -0.93 -0.53 -14.46
N GLY A 112 -0.74 0.63 -15.10
CA GLY A 112 -0.29 1.83 -14.41
C GLY A 112 1.14 1.68 -13.89
N ASP A 113 1.58 2.62 -13.05
CA ASP A 113 2.84 2.48 -12.33
C ASP A 113 2.55 1.80 -10.98
N GLY A 114 2.24 0.51 -11.05
CA GLY A 114 1.94 -0.34 -9.89
C GLY A 114 3.21 -0.80 -9.19
N GLU A 115 3.30 -0.58 -7.88
CA GLU A 115 4.46 -0.94 -7.07
C GLU A 115 4.07 -1.86 -5.91
N LEU A 116 4.89 -2.88 -5.67
CA LEU A 116 4.92 -3.70 -4.47
C LEU A 116 5.99 -3.14 -3.53
N ARG A 117 5.68 -3.04 -2.25
CA ARG A 117 6.64 -2.79 -1.18
C ARG A 117 6.63 -3.96 -0.21
N ILE A 118 7.83 -4.45 0.10
CA ILE A 118 8.03 -5.40 1.19
C ILE A 118 8.78 -4.66 2.29
N THR A 119 8.17 -4.58 3.46
CA THR A 119 8.77 -4.04 4.68
C THR A 119 9.08 -5.19 5.62
N SER A 120 10.29 -5.21 6.17
CA SER A 120 10.75 -6.21 7.13
C SER A 120 11.32 -5.51 8.35
N GLU A 121 10.64 -5.70 9.47
CA GLU A 121 11.08 -5.30 10.79
C GLU A 121 11.71 -6.51 11.49
N ILE A 122 12.88 -6.32 12.08
CA ILE A 122 13.60 -7.34 12.82
C ILE A 122 13.92 -6.79 14.19
N SER A 123 13.64 -7.55 15.24
CA SER A 123 14.03 -7.16 16.58
C SER A 123 14.38 -8.35 17.46
N THR A 124 15.35 -8.17 18.34
CA THR A 124 15.65 -9.13 19.41
C THR A 124 14.64 -8.98 20.54
N GLN A 125 14.06 -10.09 21.01
CA GLN A 125 13.08 -10.05 22.10
C GLN A 125 13.71 -9.92 23.49
N TYR A 126 14.97 -10.35 23.62
CA TYR A 126 15.77 -10.22 24.83
C TYR A 126 17.25 -10.03 24.46
N PRO A 127 18.13 -9.67 25.40
CA PRO A 127 19.56 -9.59 25.10
C PRO A 127 20.14 -10.94 24.68
N PRO A 128 21.05 -11.00 23.68
CA PRO A 128 21.74 -12.23 23.32
C PRO A 128 22.52 -12.78 24.52
N SER A 129 22.50 -14.11 24.69
CA SER A 129 23.26 -14.75 25.76
C SER A 129 24.78 -14.59 25.56
N ASP A 130 25.52 -14.36 26.65
CA ASP A 130 26.97 -14.11 26.60
C ASP A 130 27.78 -15.29 26.03
N ASP A 131 27.30 -16.52 26.21
CA ASP A 131 28.08 -17.72 25.85
C ASP A 131 28.04 -18.03 24.34
N ASN A 132 26.91 -17.80 23.67
CA ASN A 132 26.70 -18.19 22.26
C ASN A 132 26.07 -17.09 21.38
N GLY A 133 25.81 -15.90 21.93
CA GLY A 133 25.08 -14.82 21.25
C GLY A 133 23.68 -15.26 20.82
N PHE A 134 23.04 -16.12 21.61
CA PHE A 134 21.76 -16.74 21.27
C PHE A 134 20.60 -15.87 21.75
N CYS A 135 19.62 -15.62 20.87
CA CYS A 135 18.43 -14.84 21.19
C CYS A 135 17.24 -15.29 20.35
N LEU A 136 16.04 -15.03 20.87
CA LEU A 136 14.83 -15.04 20.07
C LEU A 136 14.74 -13.76 19.23
N VAL A 137 14.69 -13.93 17.91
CA VAL A 137 14.58 -12.83 16.94
C VAL A 137 13.16 -12.85 16.37
N GLU A 138 12.48 -11.71 16.45
CA GLU A 138 11.17 -11.48 15.85
C GLU A 138 11.35 -10.86 14.47
N TYR A 139 10.65 -11.43 13.49
CA TYR A 139 10.50 -10.89 12.15
C TYR A 139 9.04 -10.54 11.92
N LEU A 140 8.78 -9.27 11.61
CA LEU A 140 7.49 -8.79 11.15
C LEU A 140 7.64 -8.32 9.71
N VAL A 141 6.98 -9.01 8.79
CA VAL A 141 7.06 -8.72 7.36
C VAL A 141 5.68 -8.35 6.86
N SER A 142 5.61 -7.20 6.21
CA SER A 142 4.38 -6.72 5.58
C SER A 142 4.61 -6.43 4.11
N THR A 143 3.64 -6.83 3.29
CA THR A 143 3.58 -6.48 1.88
C THR A 143 2.45 -5.50 1.61
N GLU A 144 2.79 -4.44 0.89
CA GLU A 144 1.89 -3.34 0.56
C GLU A 144 1.92 -3.12 -0.95
N ILE A 145 0.77 -2.81 -1.52
CA ILE A 145 0.63 -2.49 -2.94
C ILE A 145 0.14 -1.06 -3.08
N LYS A 146 0.64 -0.37 -4.11
CA LYS A 146 0.16 0.95 -4.53
C LYS A 146 0.02 0.96 -6.04
N TYR A 147 -1.04 1.60 -6.55
CA TYR A 147 -1.14 1.92 -7.97
C TYR A 147 -1.17 3.43 -8.19
N SER A 148 -0.45 3.86 -9.22
CA SER A 148 -0.62 5.18 -9.84
C SER A 148 -1.37 4.99 -11.15
N VAL A 149 -2.67 5.30 -11.14
CA VAL A 149 -3.50 5.27 -12.35
C VAL A 149 -3.73 6.68 -12.90
N PRO A 150 -3.93 6.83 -14.23
CA PRO A 150 -4.19 8.15 -14.82
C PRO A 150 -5.40 8.84 -14.19
N LYS A 151 -5.27 10.13 -13.83
CA LYS A 151 -6.28 10.95 -13.12
C LYS A 151 -7.54 11.31 -13.93
N GLY A 152 -7.84 10.54 -14.98
CA GLY A 152 -8.98 10.75 -15.88
C GLY A 152 -8.85 11.97 -16.80
N ILE A 153 -9.98 12.39 -17.38
CA ILE A 153 -10.09 13.54 -18.28
C ILE A 153 -10.18 14.82 -17.44
N THR A 154 -9.14 15.64 -17.51
CA THR A 154 -9.03 16.90 -16.76
C THR A 154 -9.07 18.15 -17.63
N TRP A 155 -8.99 18.00 -18.95
CA TRP A 155 -8.91 19.13 -19.89
C TRP A 155 -10.29 19.63 -20.37
N LEU A 156 -11.34 18.82 -20.24
CA LEU A 156 -12.72 19.20 -20.56
C LEU A 156 -13.41 19.92 -19.40
N PRO A 157 -14.44 20.76 -19.65
CA PRO A 157 -15.30 21.29 -18.59
C PRO A 157 -15.93 20.17 -17.75
N ARG A 158 -16.11 20.40 -16.44
CA ARG A 158 -16.65 19.42 -15.47
C ARG A 158 -17.94 18.75 -15.93
N LEU A 159 -18.84 19.50 -16.58
CA LEU A 159 -20.11 18.96 -17.10
C LEU A 159 -19.91 17.79 -18.08
N LEU A 160 -18.84 17.80 -18.87
CA LEU A 160 -18.50 16.74 -19.82
C LEU A 160 -17.52 15.74 -19.22
N ALA A 161 -16.53 16.23 -18.45
CA ALA A 161 -15.51 15.39 -17.84
C ALA A 161 -16.11 14.40 -16.83
N ARG A 162 -17.07 14.83 -15.99
CA ARG A 162 -17.68 13.97 -14.96
C ARG A 162 -18.37 12.71 -15.51
N PRO A 163 -19.31 12.79 -16.47
CA PRO A 163 -19.94 11.58 -17.00
C PRO A 163 -18.95 10.67 -17.74
N LEU A 164 -17.97 11.24 -18.44
CA LEU A 164 -16.92 10.46 -19.13
C LEU A 164 -16.00 9.75 -18.14
N ASN A 165 -15.56 10.43 -17.08
CA ASN A 165 -14.74 9.83 -16.02
C ASN A 165 -15.50 8.74 -15.26
N ARG A 166 -16.82 8.91 -15.03
CA ARG A 166 -17.67 7.84 -14.46
C ARG A 166 -17.75 6.62 -15.36
N LEU A 167 -17.92 6.80 -16.67
CA LEU A 167 -17.95 5.69 -17.62
C LEU A 167 -16.59 4.98 -17.70
N PHE A 168 -15.50 5.75 -17.73
CA PHE A 168 -14.14 5.21 -17.72
C PHE A 168 -13.87 4.39 -16.46
N ARG A 169 -14.22 4.93 -15.28
CA ARG A 169 -14.15 4.21 -14.00
C ARG A 169 -14.93 2.89 -14.07
N PHE A 170 -16.18 2.93 -14.52
CA PHE A 170 -17.01 1.72 -14.65
C PHE A 170 -16.39 0.66 -15.57
N ALA A 171 -15.89 1.08 -16.74
CA ALA A 171 -15.22 0.17 -17.68
C ALA A 171 -13.93 -0.42 -17.10
N PHE A 172 -13.15 0.38 -16.37
CA PHE A 172 -11.93 -0.06 -15.69
C PHE A 172 -12.25 -1.13 -14.63
N TYR A 173 -13.30 -0.94 -13.84
CA TYR A 173 -13.75 -1.93 -12.85
C TYR A 173 -14.15 -3.26 -13.47
N LEU A 174 -14.98 -3.22 -14.51
CA LEU A 174 -15.48 -4.44 -15.15
C LEU A 174 -14.38 -5.24 -15.83
N ALA A 175 -13.37 -4.58 -16.39
CA ALA A 175 -12.41 -5.24 -17.27
C ALA A 175 -11.09 -5.63 -16.60
N ILE A 176 -10.65 -4.89 -15.58
CA ILE A 176 -9.26 -4.95 -15.12
C ILE A 176 -9.12 -5.13 -13.61
N ALA A 177 -10.02 -4.52 -12.82
CA ALA A 177 -9.80 -4.41 -11.38
C ALA A 177 -9.78 -5.76 -10.64
N ALA A 178 -10.65 -6.71 -11.01
CA ALA A 178 -10.71 -8.02 -10.35
C ALA A 178 -9.44 -8.84 -10.60
N ASP A 179 -9.12 -9.09 -11.88
CA ASP A 179 -7.94 -9.87 -12.27
C ASP A 179 -6.63 -9.22 -11.81
N MET A 180 -6.55 -7.89 -11.81
CA MET A 180 -5.37 -7.15 -11.36
C MET A 180 -5.15 -7.30 -9.86
N VAL A 181 -6.18 -7.03 -9.04
CA VAL A 181 -6.08 -7.10 -7.58
C VAL A 181 -5.85 -8.54 -7.11
N GLU A 182 -6.49 -9.51 -7.75
CA GLU A 182 -6.29 -10.92 -7.44
C GLU A 182 -4.87 -11.36 -7.77
N ARG A 183 -4.41 -11.15 -9.01
CA ARG A 183 -3.07 -11.56 -9.44
C ARG A 183 -1.95 -10.87 -8.68
N ASP A 184 -2.02 -9.55 -8.53
CA ASP A 184 -0.98 -8.79 -7.83
C ASP A 184 -1.05 -9.03 -6.31
N GLY A 185 -2.24 -9.23 -5.76
CA GLY A 185 -2.44 -9.63 -4.37
C GLY A 185 -1.88 -11.02 -4.08
N GLU A 186 -2.07 -11.99 -4.97
CA GLU A 186 -1.44 -13.30 -4.91
C GLU A 186 0.08 -13.18 -5.01
N TYR A 187 0.60 -12.42 -5.96
CA TYR A 187 2.04 -12.18 -6.10
C TYR A 187 2.66 -11.59 -4.82
N ALA A 188 2.02 -10.60 -4.20
CA ALA A 188 2.47 -10.03 -2.93
C ALA A 188 2.49 -11.07 -1.78
N ARG A 189 1.49 -11.96 -1.74
CA ARG A 189 1.44 -13.05 -0.76
C ARG A 189 2.54 -14.08 -1.00
N GLU A 190 2.79 -14.43 -2.26
CA GLU A 190 3.89 -15.32 -2.65
C GLU A 190 5.24 -14.76 -2.24
N ARG A 191 5.50 -13.47 -2.49
CA ARG A 191 6.74 -12.81 -2.08
C ARG A 191 6.92 -12.80 -0.56
N THR A 192 5.83 -12.60 0.19
CA THR A 192 5.87 -12.71 1.66
C THR A 192 6.24 -14.14 2.08
N ALA A 193 5.63 -15.15 1.47
CA ALA A 193 5.91 -16.54 1.78
C ALA A 193 7.33 -16.96 1.40
N GLU A 194 7.82 -16.57 0.22
CA GLU A 194 9.18 -16.77 -0.26
C GLU A 194 10.20 -16.20 0.74
N TYR A 195 9.95 -14.99 1.24
CA TYR A 195 10.81 -14.35 2.23
C TYR A 195 10.96 -15.19 3.50
N PHE A 196 9.85 -15.69 4.06
CA PHE A 196 9.90 -16.55 5.24
C PHE A 196 10.52 -17.92 4.95
N GLN A 197 10.37 -18.47 3.74
CA GLN A 197 11.10 -19.69 3.37
C GLN A 197 12.62 -19.49 3.45
N TYR A 198 13.13 -18.34 3.00
CA TYR A 198 14.55 -18.01 3.13
C TYR A 198 14.97 -17.77 4.58
N LEU A 199 14.11 -17.14 5.41
CA LEU A 199 14.38 -17.00 6.84
C LEU A 199 14.50 -18.35 7.54
N ARG A 200 13.60 -19.30 7.25
CA ARG A 200 13.67 -20.67 7.81
C ARG A 200 14.94 -21.39 7.36
N GLN A 201 15.33 -21.26 6.09
CA GLN A 201 16.59 -21.82 5.59
C GLN A 201 17.81 -21.19 6.28
N TYR A 202 17.75 -19.88 6.53
CA TYR A 202 18.83 -19.13 7.18
C TYR A 202 19.00 -19.52 8.65
N HIS A 203 17.89 -19.61 9.40
CA HIS A 203 17.92 -20.02 10.81
C HIS A 203 18.09 -21.53 11.00
N GLY A 204 17.83 -22.34 9.97
CA GLY A 204 17.96 -23.79 10.00
C GLY A 204 16.87 -24.50 10.82
N GLU A 205 15.87 -23.76 11.28
CA GLU A 205 14.79 -24.23 12.17
C GLU A 205 13.42 -23.69 11.70
N GLU A 206 12.36 -24.43 12.03
CA GLU A 206 10.99 -23.91 11.92
C GLU A 206 10.77 -22.84 13.01
N PRO A 207 9.92 -21.83 12.76
CA PRO A 207 9.71 -20.75 13.71
C PRO A 207 9.13 -21.30 15.03
N THR A 208 9.62 -20.78 16.15
CA THR A 208 9.16 -21.20 17.49
C THR A 208 7.71 -20.78 17.74
N GLN A 209 7.27 -19.70 17.10
CA GLN A 209 5.89 -19.26 17.04
C GLN A 209 5.58 -18.67 15.66
N GLU A 210 4.34 -18.82 15.20
CA GLU A 210 3.83 -18.15 13.99
C GLU A 210 2.53 -17.42 14.34
N LYS A 211 2.45 -16.12 14.04
CA LYS A 211 1.19 -15.38 14.06
C LYS A 211 0.98 -14.71 12.71
N THR A 212 0.12 -15.31 11.91
CA THR A 212 -0.48 -14.64 10.75
C THR A 212 -1.63 -13.78 11.27
N ARG A 213 -1.40 -12.47 11.43
CA ARG A 213 -2.52 -11.52 11.52
C ARG A 213 -3.11 -11.42 10.12
N ARG A 214 -4.08 -12.28 9.82
CA ARG A 214 -4.94 -12.08 8.64
C ARG A 214 -5.58 -10.69 8.80
N ALA A 215 -5.29 -9.79 7.87
CA ALA A 215 -6.27 -8.80 7.50
C ALA A 215 -7.37 -9.60 6.79
N ASP A 216 -8.38 -10.05 7.54
CA ASP A 216 -9.62 -10.49 6.91
C ASP A 216 -10.15 -9.27 6.18
N PHE A 217 -10.04 -9.29 4.86
CA PHE A 217 -10.83 -8.40 4.02
C PHE A 217 -12.25 -8.93 4.13
N GLU A 218 -13.01 -8.44 5.11
CA GLU A 218 -14.46 -8.59 5.08
C GLU A 218 -14.94 -7.79 3.86
N PRO A 219 -15.40 -8.43 2.76
CA PRO A 219 -16.10 -7.69 1.75
C PRO A 219 -17.29 -7.03 2.44
N LEU A 220 -17.40 -5.70 2.30
CA LEU A 220 -18.54 -4.94 2.82
C LEU A 220 -19.84 -5.69 2.46
N PRO A 221 -20.65 -6.11 3.45
CA PRO A 221 -21.88 -6.83 3.19
C PRO A 221 -22.97 -5.81 2.83
N GLU A 222 -22.96 -5.30 1.60
CA GLU A 222 -24.02 -4.52 0.93
C GLU A 222 -23.42 -4.10 -0.43
N GLU A 223 -23.57 -4.81 -1.54
CA GLU A 223 -24.80 -5.23 -2.20
C GLU A 223 -24.63 -6.60 -2.88
N GLY A 224 -25.45 -7.58 -2.47
CA GLY A 224 -25.57 -8.86 -3.16
C GLY A 224 -26.32 -8.70 -4.49
N VAL A 225 -25.83 -9.33 -5.55
CA VAL A 225 -26.24 -10.66 -6.08
C VAL A 225 -25.61 -10.78 -7.47
N PHE A 226 -24.72 -11.76 -7.66
CA PHE A 226 -24.28 -12.18 -8.99
C PHE A 226 -24.83 -13.60 -9.28
N PHE A 227 -25.52 -13.70 -10.42
CA PHE A 227 -26.04 -14.91 -11.11
C PHE A 227 -27.39 -15.50 -10.63
N GLN A 228 -28.47 -15.03 -11.28
CA GLN A 228 -29.44 -15.91 -11.95
C GLN A 228 -29.83 -15.31 -13.30
#